data_AF-A0A838VPD7-F1
#
_entry.id   AF-A0A838VPD7-F1
#
_cell.length_a   1.000
_cell.length_b   1.000
_cell.length_c   1.000
_cell.angle_alpha   90.00
_cell.angle_beta   90.00
_cell.angle_gamma   90.00
#
_symmetry.space_group_name_H-M   'P 1'
#
loop_
_entity.id
_entity.type
_entity.pdbx_description
1 polymer ?
#
loop_
_entity_poly.entity_id
_entity_poly.type
_entity_poly.pdbx_seq_one_letter_code
_entity_poly.pdbx_strand_id
1 'polypeptide(L)'
;MTKSVYNGCLVGAQQKCLAHLRRHFQKVRKISHGNNTVVAEAFWELIDEAFRQHRQWRQKPDSINYYSWASDFKTRLSLLLNTWLGHVGHAAGLLLRSLRDQADQWWYVLDQERVPPRQ
;
A
#
# COMPACT_ATOMS: atom_id res chain seq x y z
N MET A 1 -10.24 11.22 -29.90
CA MET A 1 -10.34 10.79 -28.48
C MET A 1 -9.20 9.83 -28.18
N THR A 2 -8.44 10.16 -27.16
CA THR A 2 -7.12 9.65 -26.78
C THR A 2 -7.17 8.26 -26.14
N LYS A 3 -6.38 7.32 -26.66
CA LYS A 3 -5.94 6.12 -25.92
C LYS A 3 -4.44 5.93 -26.19
N SER A 4 -3.63 6.82 -25.63
CA SER A 4 -2.20 6.57 -25.53
C SER A 4 -1.97 5.51 -24.46
N VAL A 5 -1.79 4.28 -24.92
CA VAL A 5 -1.31 3.16 -24.12
C VAL A 5 0.13 3.46 -23.75
N TYR A 6 0.37 3.89 -22.51
CA TYR A 6 1.75 4.01 -22.02
C TYR A 6 2.34 2.60 -21.86
N ASN A 7 3.23 2.23 -22.79
CA ASN A 7 4.26 1.20 -22.62
C ASN A 7 3.77 -0.18 -22.12
N GLY A 8 2.69 -0.71 -22.70
CA GLY A 8 2.38 -2.15 -22.61
C GLY A 8 1.94 -2.68 -21.23
N CYS A 9 1.73 -1.81 -20.24
CA CYS A 9 1.14 -2.20 -18.96
C CYS A 9 -0.19 -1.47 -18.75
N LEU A 10 -1.25 -2.19 -18.39
CA LEU A 10 -2.60 -1.62 -18.23
C LEU A 10 -2.60 -0.57 -17.10
N VAL A 11 -2.43 0.70 -17.47
CA VAL A 11 -2.39 1.91 -16.63
C VAL A 11 -3.54 2.00 -15.61
N GLY A 12 -4.66 1.33 -15.87
CA GLY A 12 -5.80 1.24 -14.95
C GLY A 12 -5.58 0.37 -13.69
N ALA A 13 -4.59 -0.52 -13.69
CA ALA A 13 -4.38 -1.51 -12.63
C ALA A 13 -3.50 -0.99 -11.48
N GLN A 14 -2.51 -0.12 -11.74
CA GLN A 14 -1.48 0.22 -10.75
C GLN A 14 -1.82 1.43 -9.87
N GLN A 15 -2.49 2.44 -10.41
CA GLN A 15 -2.81 3.67 -9.68
C GLN A 15 -4.01 3.53 -8.73
N LYS A 16 -4.80 2.46 -8.87
CA LYS A 16 -5.90 2.21 -7.94
C LYS A 16 -5.38 1.68 -6.61
N CYS A 17 -4.34 0.84 -6.58
CA CYS A 17 -4.02 0.02 -5.42
C CYS A 17 -3.73 0.80 -4.12
N LEU A 18 -2.72 1.67 -4.06
CA LEU A 18 -2.35 2.36 -2.80
C LEU A 18 -3.36 3.43 -2.36
N ALA A 19 -3.87 4.25 -3.28
CA ALA A 19 -4.85 5.28 -2.95
C ALA A 19 -6.19 4.67 -2.54
N HIS A 20 -6.58 3.54 -3.15
CA HIS A 20 -7.76 2.78 -2.74
C HIS A 20 -7.55 2.15 -1.36
N LEU A 21 -6.36 1.58 -1.11
CA LEU A 21 -6.04 1.01 0.17
C LEU A 21 -6.08 2.05 1.30
N ARG A 22 -5.49 3.24 1.06
CA ARG A 22 -5.59 4.39 1.96
C ARG A 22 -7.04 4.73 2.28
N ARG A 23 -7.91 4.85 1.26
CA ARG A 23 -9.34 5.10 1.43
C ARG A 23 -10.05 4.01 2.24
N HIS A 24 -9.66 2.75 2.09
CA HIS A 24 -10.22 1.64 2.87
C HIS A 24 -9.85 1.76 4.35
N PHE A 25 -8.59 1.99 4.68
CA PHE A 25 -8.18 2.20 6.07
C PHE A 25 -8.78 3.47 6.69
N GLN A 26 -9.02 4.52 5.88
CA GLN A 26 -9.79 5.70 6.30
C GLN A 26 -11.20 5.37 6.78
N LYS A 27 -11.85 4.41 6.11
CA LYS A 27 -13.18 3.92 6.52
C LYS A 27 -13.09 3.05 7.76
N VAL A 28 -12.09 2.16 7.85
CA VAL A 28 -11.88 1.31 9.05
C VAL A 28 -11.61 2.16 10.29
N ARG A 29 -10.85 3.26 10.16
CA ARG A 29 -10.58 4.19 11.28
C ARG A 29 -11.84 4.83 11.87
N LYS A 30 -12.91 4.94 11.08
CA LYS A 30 -14.21 5.49 11.55
C LYS A 30 -15.05 4.46 12.32
N ILE A 31 -14.64 3.19 12.33
CA ILE A 31 -15.33 2.13 13.08
C ILE A 31 -14.76 2.13 14.49
N SER A 32 -15.39 2.87 15.41
CA SER A 32 -14.99 2.99 16.81
C SER A 32 -15.38 1.74 17.63
N HIS A 33 -14.80 0.59 17.28
CA HIS A 33 -15.02 -0.67 17.98
C HIS A 33 -13.75 -1.53 17.98
N GLY A 34 -13.39 -2.07 19.15
CA GLY A 34 -12.21 -2.90 19.33
C GLY A 34 -10.92 -2.21 18.87
N ASN A 35 -10.01 -2.97 18.27
CA ASN A 35 -8.70 -2.47 17.83
C ASN A 35 -8.72 -1.77 16.46
N ASN A 36 -9.90 -1.57 15.85
CA ASN A 36 -10.00 -1.10 14.46
C ASN A 36 -9.31 0.25 14.22
N THR A 37 -9.41 1.19 15.16
CA THR A 37 -8.75 2.50 15.04
C THR A 37 -7.23 2.38 15.06
N VAL A 38 -6.69 1.62 16.03
CA VAL A 38 -5.24 1.39 16.19
C VAL A 38 -4.66 0.71 14.96
N VAL A 39 -5.33 -0.33 14.47
CA VAL A 39 -4.91 -1.03 13.24
C VAL A 39 -4.97 -0.10 12.04
N ALA A 40 -6.05 0.66 11.90
CA ALA A 40 -6.20 1.57 10.77
C ALA A 40 -5.11 2.64 10.75
N GLU A 41 -4.70 3.16 11.90
CA GLU A 41 -3.60 4.13 12.01
C GLU A 41 -2.24 3.50 11.66
N ALA A 42 -1.94 2.32 12.18
CA ALA A 42 -0.67 1.64 11.89
C ALA A 42 -0.50 1.34 10.38
N PHE A 43 -1.55 0.86 9.73
CA PHE A 43 -1.52 0.62 8.28
C PHE A 43 -1.53 1.93 7.48
N TRP A 44 -2.20 2.97 7.96
CA TRP A 44 -2.18 4.29 7.34
C TRP A 44 -0.77 4.87 7.27
N GLU A 45 -0.03 4.80 8.37
CA GLU A 45 1.34 5.32 8.44
C GLU A 45 2.27 4.61 7.46
N LEU A 46 2.19 3.28 7.33
CA LEU A 46 2.94 2.52 6.33
C LEU A 46 2.57 2.95 4.89
N ILE A 47 1.28 3.15 4.61
CA ILE A 47 0.84 3.57 3.28
C ILE A 47 1.37 4.98 2.96
N ASP A 48 1.27 5.93 3.89
CA ASP A 48 1.79 7.29 3.71
C ASP A 48 3.33 7.30 3.61
N GLU A 49 4.02 6.40 4.32
CA GLU A 49 5.45 6.17 4.14
C GLU A 49 5.79 5.71 2.72
N ALA A 50 5.08 4.71 2.20
CA ALA A 50 5.29 4.21 0.84
C ALA A 50 5.10 5.31 -0.22
N PHE A 51 4.09 6.17 -0.05
CA PHE A 51 3.90 7.34 -0.92
C PHE A 51 5.08 8.32 -0.84
N ARG A 52 5.58 8.63 0.36
CA ARG A 52 6.72 9.54 0.54
C ARG A 52 7.99 8.99 -0.10
N GLN A 53 8.29 7.72 0.14
CA GLN A 53 9.51 7.07 -0.34
C GLN A 53 9.53 6.95 -1.86
N HIS A 54 8.40 6.55 -2.47
CA HIS A 54 8.29 6.54 -3.92
C HIS A 54 8.40 7.96 -4.52
N ARG A 55 7.82 8.98 -3.87
CA ARG A 55 7.98 10.39 -4.30
C ARG A 55 9.43 10.85 -4.22
N GLN A 56 10.14 10.52 -3.15
CA GLN A 56 11.55 10.86 -2.95
C GLN A 56 12.44 10.21 -4.01
N TRP A 57 12.28 8.91 -4.25
CA TRP A 57 13.01 8.19 -5.30
C TRP A 57 12.76 8.79 -6.69
N ARG A 58 11.52 9.20 -7.01
CA ARG A 58 11.20 9.90 -8.26
C ARG A 58 11.89 11.24 -8.42
N GLN A 59 12.14 11.96 -7.32
CA GLN A 59 12.81 13.26 -7.33
C GLN A 59 14.34 13.13 -7.37
N LYS A 60 14.86 12.13 -6.66
CA LYS A 60 16.29 11.83 -6.57
C LYS A 60 16.46 10.31 -6.67
N PRO A 61 16.63 9.78 -7.90
CA PRO A 61 16.75 8.34 -8.10
C PRO A 61 17.99 7.79 -7.40
N ASP A 62 17.75 6.88 -6.47
CA ASP A 62 18.76 6.08 -5.78
C ASP A 62 18.19 4.67 -5.63
N SER A 63 18.41 3.84 -6.65
CA SER A 63 17.75 2.54 -6.75
C SER A 63 18.24 1.57 -5.65
N ILE A 64 19.52 1.63 -5.24
CA ILE A 64 20.04 0.74 -4.19
C ILE A 64 19.32 1.02 -2.87
N ASN A 65 19.28 2.28 -2.45
CA ASN A 65 18.62 2.65 -1.21
C ASN A 65 17.10 2.44 -1.28
N TYR A 66 16.49 2.69 -2.43
CA TYR A 66 15.05 2.46 -2.61
C TYR A 66 14.69 0.97 -2.55
N TYR A 67 15.43 0.10 -3.22
CA TYR A 67 15.16 -1.34 -3.18
C TYR A 67 15.45 -1.97 -1.82
N SER A 68 16.51 -1.52 -1.14
CA SER A 68 16.78 -1.92 0.24
C SER A 68 15.61 -1.53 1.16
N TRP A 69 15.18 -0.27 1.09
CA TRP A 69 14.00 0.20 1.84
C TRP A 69 12.73 -0.57 1.48
N ALA A 70 12.48 -0.86 0.20
CA ALA A 70 11.29 -1.58 -0.24
C ALA A 70 11.24 -3.01 0.33
N SER A 71 12.39 -3.69 0.42
CA SER A 71 12.52 -5.00 1.07
C SER A 71 12.19 -4.93 2.55
N ASP A 72 12.76 -3.95 3.26
CA ASP A 72 12.48 -3.72 4.69
C ASP A 72 11.01 -3.35 4.94
N PHE A 73 10.45 -2.53 4.06
CA PHE A 73 9.03 -2.15 4.08
C PHE A 73 8.12 -3.38 3.97
N LYS A 74 8.38 -4.28 3.01
CA LYS A 74 7.60 -5.51 2.82
C LYS A 74 7.68 -6.43 4.04
N THR A 75 8.84 -6.49 4.70
CA THR A 75 9.02 -7.23 5.95
C THR A 75 8.19 -6.64 7.08
N ARG A 76 8.25 -5.31 7.30
CA ARG A 76 7.46 -4.62 8.33
C ARG A 76 5.96 -4.76 8.10
N LEU A 77 5.52 -4.65 6.85
CA LEU A 77 4.12 -4.86 6.48
C LEU A 77 3.66 -6.27 6.80
N SER A 78 4.45 -7.29 6.45
CA SER A 78 4.13 -8.70 6.72
C SER A 78 4.04 -8.98 8.21
N LEU A 79 4.95 -8.40 9.01
CA LEU A 79 4.91 -8.48 10.46
C LEU A 79 3.63 -7.83 11.00
N LEU A 80 3.31 -6.61 10.57
CA LEU A 80 2.11 -5.89 11.01
C LEU A 80 0.83 -6.65 10.66
N LEU A 81 0.75 -7.24 9.46
CA LEU A 81 -0.35 -8.11 9.06
C LEU A 81 -0.50 -9.27 10.03
N ASN A 82 0.56 -10.03 10.27
CA ASN A 82 0.52 -11.20 11.13
C ASN A 82 0.19 -10.85 12.59
N THR A 83 0.66 -9.70 13.08
CA THR A 83 0.31 -9.19 14.43
C THR A 83 -1.18 -8.92 14.57
N TRP A 84 -1.84 -8.38 13.54
CA TRP A 84 -3.23 -7.94 13.65
C TRP A 84 -4.25 -8.95 13.09
N LEU A 85 -3.81 -9.91 12.28
CA LEU A 85 -4.68 -10.96 11.74
C LEU A 85 -5.19 -11.83 12.90
N GLY A 86 -6.50 -11.75 13.17
CA GLY A 86 -7.14 -12.44 14.30
C GLY A 86 -7.39 -11.58 15.54
N HIS A 87 -6.84 -10.36 15.59
CA HIS A 87 -7.02 -9.41 16.71
C HIS A 87 -7.95 -8.23 16.37
N VAL A 88 -8.61 -8.30 15.21
CA VAL A 88 -9.47 -7.23 14.68
C VAL A 88 -10.88 -7.73 14.37
N GLY A 89 -11.84 -6.82 14.39
CA GLY A 89 -13.22 -7.13 14.04
C GLY A 89 -13.37 -7.57 12.58
N HIS A 90 -14.52 -8.17 12.24
CA HIS A 90 -14.77 -8.80 10.94
C HIS A 90 -14.40 -7.92 9.72
N ALA A 91 -14.83 -6.65 9.72
CA ALA A 91 -14.58 -5.73 8.60
C ALA A 91 -13.09 -5.43 8.39
N ALA A 92 -12.35 -5.14 9.46
CA ALA A 92 -10.90 -4.95 9.39
C ALA A 92 -10.19 -6.25 9.03
N GLY A 93 -10.63 -7.39 9.57
CA GLY A 93 -10.06 -8.70 9.27
C GLY A 93 -10.18 -9.10 7.79
N LEU A 94 -11.29 -8.77 7.13
CA LEU A 94 -11.44 -8.96 5.68
C LEU A 94 -10.43 -8.13 4.88
N LEU A 95 -10.24 -6.88 5.27
CA LEU A 95 -9.27 -6.00 4.63
C LEU A 95 -7.83 -6.51 4.81
N LEU A 96 -7.46 -6.94 6.03
CA LEU A 96 -6.13 -7.48 6.30
C LEU A 96 -5.86 -8.78 5.52
N ARG A 97 -6.85 -9.68 5.40
CA ARG A 97 -6.73 -10.89 4.60
C ARG A 97 -6.55 -10.59 3.11
N SER A 98 -7.36 -9.68 2.55
CA SER A 98 -7.19 -9.23 1.15
C SER A 98 -5.82 -8.60 0.92
N LEU A 99 -5.31 -7.85 1.90
CA LEU A 99 -3.99 -7.24 1.78
C LEU A 99 -2.86 -8.27 1.82
N ARG A 100 -2.96 -9.30 2.67
CA ARG A 100 -2.03 -10.43 2.70
C ARG A 100 -2.07 -11.23 1.40
N ASP A 101 -3.26 -11.63 0.97
CA ASP A 101 -3.44 -12.56 -0.16
C ASP A 101 -3.15 -11.91 -1.51
N GLN A 102 -3.18 -10.58 -1.58
CA GLN A 102 -2.97 -9.81 -2.82
C GLN A 102 -1.84 -8.77 -2.67
N ALA A 103 -0.92 -8.96 -1.71
CA ALA A 103 0.15 -8.01 -1.39
C ALA A 103 0.92 -7.56 -2.64
N ASP A 104 1.25 -8.48 -3.55
CA ASP A 104 1.97 -8.18 -4.79
C ASP A 104 1.23 -7.20 -5.69
N GLN A 105 -0.11 -7.24 -5.70
CA GLN A 105 -0.94 -6.29 -6.45
C GLN A 105 -0.95 -4.91 -5.78
N TRP A 106 -0.91 -4.88 -4.45
CA TRP A 106 -0.95 -3.65 -3.67
C TRP A 106 0.36 -2.88 -3.72
N TRP A 107 1.49 -3.59 -3.72
CA TRP A 107 2.83 -3.03 -3.61
C TRP A 107 3.66 -3.10 -4.89
N TYR A 108 3.04 -3.46 -6.02
CA TYR A 108 3.67 -3.49 -7.34
C TYR A 108 4.49 -2.23 -7.67
N VAL A 109 4.03 -1.04 -7.24
CA VAL A 109 4.73 0.22 -7.49
C VAL A 109 6.10 0.32 -6.81
N LEU A 110 6.36 -0.53 -5.81
CA LEU A 110 7.67 -0.64 -5.16
C LEU A 110 8.64 -1.45 -6.02
N ASP A 111 8.13 -2.34 -6.87
CA ASP A 111 8.93 -3.21 -7.72
C ASP A 111 9.12 -2.64 -9.13
N GLN A 112 8.35 -1.61 -9.51
CA GLN A 112 8.27 -1.12 -10.88
C GLN A 112 8.52 0.40 -10.98
N GLU A 113 9.72 0.71 -11.46
CA GLU A 113 10.27 2.07 -11.63
C GLU A 113 9.42 3.00 -12.54
N ARG A 114 8.64 2.43 -13.46
CA ARG A 114 8.11 3.17 -14.62
C ARG A 114 6.78 3.90 -14.40
N VAL A 115 6.03 3.64 -13.33
CA VAL A 115 4.65 4.18 -13.20
C VAL A 115 4.44 4.96 -11.90
N PRO A 116 4.16 6.28 -11.96
CA PRO A 116 3.92 7.07 -10.77
C PRO A 116 2.54 6.78 -10.15
N PRO A 117 2.42 6.65 -8.81
CA PRO A 117 1.15 6.62 -8.11
C PRO A 117 0.47 8.00 -8.22
N ARG A 118 -0.86 8.01 -8.41
CA ARG A 118 -1.63 9.27 -8.32
C ARG A 118 -1.67 9.72 -6.86
N GLN A 119 -1.36 11.01 -6.64
CA GLN A 119 -1.50 11.67 -5.35
C GLN A 119 -2.96 11.92 -4.99
#